data_AF-A0A1K2FCJ9-F1
#
_entry.id   AF-A0A1K2FCJ9-F1
#
_cell.length_a   1.000
_cell.length_b   1.000
_cell.length_c   1.000
_cell.angle_alpha   90.00
_cell.angle_beta   90.00
_cell.angle_gamma   90.00
#
_symmetry.space_group_name_H-M   'P 1'
#
loop_
_entity.id
_entity.type
_entity.pdbx_description
1 polymer ?
#
loop_
_entity_poly.entity_id
_entity_poly.type
_entity_poly.pdbx_seq_one_letter_code
_entity_poly.pdbx_strand_id
1 'polypeptide(L)'
;MEAATARFIEESTALPPAALAALYEDSLDRWSRGGRDASRATRVSASENSAIERAVRTALLRRTHELDAFRPDLCFDIKPACSIAACAVCKRTKLTEEQYRVLLDPFAAAGVTVPER
;
A
#
# COMPACT_ATOMS: atom_id res chain seq x y z
N MET A 1 -9.85 -11.77 5.48
CA MET A 1 -9.10 -10.50 5.56
C MET A 1 -9.76 -9.65 6.64
N GLU A 2 -8.97 -9.00 7.49
CA GLU A 2 -9.48 -8.10 8.53
C GLU A 2 -10.18 -6.87 7.91
N ALA A 3 -11.22 -6.35 8.57
CA ALA A 3 -11.97 -5.19 8.09
C ALA A 3 -11.11 -3.93 7.90
N ALA A 4 -10.16 -3.69 8.81
CA ALA A 4 -9.24 -2.56 8.71
C ALA A 4 -8.35 -2.63 7.46
N THR A 5 -7.80 -3.81 7.16
CA THR A 5 -7.02 -4.04 5.93
C THR A 5 -7.88 -3.87 4.68
N ALA A 6 -9.12 -4.37 4.68
CA ALA A 6 -10.02 -4.21 3.54
C ALA A 6 -10.33 -2.74 3.25
N ARG A 7 -10.65 -1.96 4.29
CA ARG A 7 -10.93 -0.52 4.19
C ARG A 7 -9.69 0.26 3.73
N PHE A 8 -8.51 -0.06 4.26
CA PHE A 8 -7.26 0.55 3.80
C PHE A 8 -7.02 0.30 2.31
N ILE A 9 -7.25 -0.92 1.81
CA ILE A 9 -7.10 -1.23 0.39
C ILE A 9 -8.09 -0.40 -0.45
N GLU A 10 -9.35 -0.31 -0.02
CA GLU A 10 -10.37 0.49 -0.69
C GLU A 10 -9.96 1.97 -0.79
N GLU A 11 -9.63 2.59 0.34
CA GLU A 11 -9.24 4.01 0.38
C GLU A 11 -7.97 4.29 -0.42
N SER A 12 -6.92 3.47 -0.22
CA SER A 12 -5.64 3.66 -0.92
C SER A 12 -5.74 3.48 -2.44
N THR A 13 -6.52 2.51 -2.91
CA THR A 13 -6.70 2.26 -4.35
C THR A 13 -7.72 3.18 -5.01
N ALA A 14 -8.48 3.96 -4.23
CA ALA A 14 -9.40 4.99 -4.71
C ALA A 14 -8.75 6.38 -4.86
N LEU A 15 -7.49 6.56 -4.43
CA LEU A 15 -6.79 7.84 -4.55
C LEU A 15 -6.72 8.35 -6.00
N PRO A 16 -6.76 9.66 -6.24
CA PRO A 16 -6.58 10.23 -7.58
C PRO A 16 -5.23 9.83 -8.20
N PRO A 17 -5.11 9.77 -9.55
CA PRO A 17 -3.86 9.37 -10.21
C PRO A 17 -2.63 10.17 -9.77
N ALA A 18 -2.77 11.49 -9.62
CA ALA A 18 -1.70 12.36 -9.15
C ALA A 18 -1.25 12.03 -7.71
N ALA A 19 -2.20 11.67 -6.82
CA ALA A 19 -1.89 11.29 -5.46
C ALA A 19 -1.18 9.92 -5.41
N LEU A 20 -1.61 8.96 -6.23
CA LEU A 20 -0.96 7.66 -6.37
C LEU A 20 0.48 7.78 -6.89
N ALA A 21 0.73 8.67 -7.86
CA ALA A 21 2.07 8.92 -8.37
C ALA A 21 2.99 9.55 -7.31
N ALA A 22 2.53 10.59 -6.62
CA ALA A 22 3.29 11.22 -5.53
C ALA A 22 3.56 10.25 -4.38
N LEU A 23 2.55 9.44 -4.02
CA LEU A 23 2.68 8.38 -3.00
C LEU A 23 3.72 7.35 -3.39
N TYR A 24 3.74 6.92 -4.66
CA TYR A 24 4.73 5.96 -5.16
C TYR A 24 6.14 6.51 -5.00
N GLU A 25 6.36 7.77 -5.37
CA GLU A 25 7.66 8.43 -5.28
C GLU A 25 8.13 8.58 -3.83
N ASP A 26 7.25 8.99 -2.90
CA ASP A 26 7.57 9.04 -1.47
C ASP A 26 7.87 7.63 -0.91
N SER A 27 7.12 6.62 -1.34
CA SER A 27 7.37 5.22 -0.96
C SER A 27 8.76 4.74 -1.43
N LEU A 28 9.22 5.18 -2.61
CA LEU A 28 10.55 4.86 -3.13
C LEU A 28 11.66 5.58 -2.36
N ASP A 29 11.51 6.86 -2.00
CA ASP A 29 12.49 7.59 -1.17
C ASP A 29 12.70 6.85 0.17
N ARG A 30 11.59 6.52 0.83
CA ARG A 30 11.56 5.82 2.12
C ARG A 30 12.03 4.38 2.04
N TRP A 31 11.95 3.75 0.87
CA TRP A 31 12.43 2.39 0.66
C TRP A 31 13.90 2.23 1.07
N SER A 32 14.72 3.21 0.71
CA SER A 32 16.16 3.25 1.06
C SER A 32 16.43 3.55 2.54
N ARG A 33 15.45 4.12 3.25
CA ARG A 33 15.54 4.61 4.64
C ARG A 33 14.86 3.67 5.65
N GLY A 34 14.80 2.38 5.34
CA GLY A 34 14.24 1.35 6.21
C GLY A 34 12.95 0.70 5.70
N GLY A 35 12.35 1.19 4.61
CA GLY A 35 11.17 0.57 4.00
C GLY A 35 11.42 -0.88 3.54
N ARG A 36 12.62 -1.19 3.04
CA ARG A 36 12.99 -2.57 2.67
C ARG A 36 12.95 -3.54 3.86
N ASP A 37 13.48 -3.14 5.00
CA ASP A 37 13.53 -3.99 6.19
C ASP A 37 12.16 -4.06 6.86
N ALA A 38 11.42 -2.96 6.89
CA ALA A 38 10.03 -2.94 7.32
C ALA A 38 9.15 -3.87 6.47
N SER A 39 9.27 -3.84 5.14
CA SER A 39 8.53 -4.73 4.24
C SER A 39 8.82 -6.21 4.50
N ARG A 40 10.06 -6.58 4.85
CA ARG A 40 10.37 -7.96 5.23
C ARG A 40 9.70 -8.39 6.54
N ALA A 41 9.46 -7.43 7.44
CA ALA A 41 8.76 -7.65 8.70
C ALA A 41 7.24 -7.81 8.53
N THR A 42 6.65 -7.39 7.40
CA THR A 42 5.20 -7.54 7.12
C THR A 42 4.81 -8.95 6.66
N ARG A 43 5.59 -9.99 6.99
CA ARG A 43 5.36 -11.35 6.48
C ARG A 43 4.03 -11.90 6.99
N VAL A 44 3.06 -12.02 6.10
CA VAL A 44 1.77 -12.66 6.31
C VAL A 44 1.81 -14.13 5.86
N SER A 45 0.79 -14.91 6.20
CA SER A 45 0.63 -16.26 5.62
C SER A 45 0.40 -16.18 4.10
N ALA A 46 0.65 -17.28 3.39
CA ALA A 46 0.47 -17.33 1.94
C ALA A 46 -0.98 -17.04 1.50
N SER A 47 -1.97 -17.49 2.28
CA SER A 47 -3.38 -17.23 2.03
C SER A 47 -3.76 -15.77 2.28
N GLU A 48 -3.25 -15.16 3.35
CA GLU A 48 -3.41 -13.72 3.61
C GLU A 48 -2.78 -12.88 2.49
N ASN A 49 -1.53 -13.21 2.09
CA ASN A 49 -0.85 -12.49 1.01
C ASN A 49 -1.65 -12.57 -0.30
N SER A 50 -2.12 -13.76 -0.65
CA SER A 50 -2.91 -13.98 -1.86
C SER A 50 -4.23 -13.21 -1.84
N ALA A 51 -4.88 -13.13 -0.67
CA ALA A 51 -6.10 -12.36 -0.51
C ALA A 51 -5.87 -10.85 -0.68
N ILE A 52 -4.79 -10.31 -0.06
CA ILE A 52 -4.40 -8.91 -0.17
C ILE A 52 -4.03 -8.56 -1.61
N GLU A 53 -3.14 -9.32 -2.24
CA GLU A 53 -2.72 -9.10 -3.63
C GLU A 53 -3.89 -9.16 -4.59
N ARG A 54 -4.83 -10.10 -4.39
CA ARG A 54 -6.03 -10.21 -5.20
C ARG A 54 -6.91 -8.98 -5.03
N ALA A 55 -7.15 -8.53 -3.81
CA ALA A 55 -7.98 -7.35 -3.54
C ALA A 55 -7.38 -6.08 -4.16
N VAL A 56 -6.09 -5.83 -3.93
CA VAL A 56 -5.36 -4.68 -4.52
C VAL A 56 -5.38 -4.74 -6.05
N ARG A 57 -5.04 -5.90 -6.63
CA ARG A 57 -5.05 -6.10 -8.08
C ARG A 57 -6.45 -5.85 -8.66
N THR A 58 -7.49 -6.42 -8.07
CA THR A 58 -8.87 -6.26 -8.55
C THR A 58 -9.33 -4.81 -8.49
N ALA A 59 -8.96 -4.05 -7.45
CA ALA A 59 -9.31 -2.64 -7.35
C ALA A 59 -8.59 -1.78 -8.40
N LEU A 60 -7.27 -1.95 -8.56
CA LEU A 60 -6.47 -1.18 -9.52
C LEU A 60 -6.77 -1.54 -10.98
N LEU A 61 -7.05 -2.82 -11.29
CA LEU A 61 -7.37 -3.25 -12.66
C LEU A 61 -8.60 -2.55 -13.25
N ARG A 62 -9.55 -2.14 -12.41
CA ARG A 62 -10.73 -1.38 -12.87
C ARG A 62 -10.37 0.03 -13.32
N ARG A 63 -9.20 0.53 -12.92
CA ARG A 63 -8.71 1.89 -13.17
C ARG A 63 -7.50 1.93 -14.10
N THR A 64 -7.06 0.79 -14.65
CA THR A 64 -5.83 0.71 -15.45
C THR A 64 -5.79 1.76 -16.57
N HIS A 65 -6.86 1.91 -17.36
CA HIS A 65 -6.91 2.92 -18.41
C HIS A 65 -6.79 4.36 -17.91
N GLU A 66 -7.40 4.69 -16.77
CA GLU A 66 -7.33 6.02 -16.15
C GLU A 66 -5.90 6.31 -15.66
N LEU A 67 -5.30 5.34 -14.95
CA LEU A 67 -3.98 5.48 -14.37
C LEU A 67 -2.90 5.57 -15.46
N ASP A 68 -2.97 4.72 -16.48
CA ASP A 68 -2.00 4.70 -17.57
C ASP A 68 -2.13 5.92 -18.49
N ALA A 69 -3.33 6.51 -18.60
CA ALA A 69 -3.52 7.78 -19.30
C ALA A 69 -2.86 8.96 -18.57
N PHE A 70 -2.76 8.91 -17.24
CA PHE A 70 -2.06 9.92 -16.45
C PHE A 70 -0.53 9.72 -16.49
N ARG A 71 -0.06 8.48 -16.28
CA ARG A 71 1.36 8.11 -16.34
C ARG A 71 1.47 6.65 -16.78
N PRO A 72 2.25 6.33 -17.83
CA PRO A 72 2.49 4.96 -18.25
C PRO A 72 2.97 4.10 -17.08
N ASP A 73 2.43 2.88 -17.00
CA ASP A 73 2.74 1.86 -16.00
C ASP A 73 2.38 2.19 -14.55
N LEU A 74 1.70 3.31 -14.28
CA LEU A 74 1.34 3.71 -12.91
C LEU A 74 0.50 2.63 -12.20
N CYS A 75 -0.41 1.96 -12.91
CA CYS A 75 -1.19 0.86 -12.35
C CYS A 75 -0.30 -0.31 -11.88
N PHE A 76 0.80 -0.57 -12.59
CA PHE A 76 1.75 -1.63 -12.26
C PHE A 76 2.68 -1.21 -11.11
N ASP A 77 3.17 0.03 -11.16
CA ASP A 77 4.10 0.61 -10.19
C ASP A 77 3.49 0.73 -8.79
N ILE A 78 2.24 1.18 -8.68
CA ILE A 78 1.61 1.45 -7.38
C ILE A 78 1.15 0.18 -6.65
N LYS A 79 0.84 -0.87 -7.40
CA LYS A 79 0.35 -2.15 -6.88
C LYS A 79 1.22 -2.75 -5.77
N PRO A 80 2.56 -2.89 -5.91
CA PRO A 80 3.40 -3.41 -4.84
C PRO A 80 3.37 -2.51 -3.58
N ALA A 81 3.35 -1.19 -3.73
CA ALA A 81 3.28 -0.27 -2.60
C ALA A 81 1.97 -0.47 -1.80
N CYS A 82 0.82 -0.49 -2.48
CA CYS A 82 -0.47 -0.76 -1.84
C CYS A 82 -0.51 -2.15 -1.16
N SER A 83 0.08 -3.17 -1.80
CA SER A 83 0.09 -4.53 -1.25
C SER A 83 0.95 -4.63 0.02
N ILE A 84 2.15 -4.02 0.01
CA ILE A 84 3.05 -4.01 1.18
C ILE A 84 2.42 -3.24 2.33
N ALA A 85 1.83 -2.07 2.07
CA ALA A 85 1.18 -1.27 3.11
C ALA A 85 -0.06 -1.99 3.68
N ALA A 86 -0.85 -2.67 2.85
CA ALA A 86 -1.95 -3.50 3.33
C ALA A 86 -1.46 -4.67 4.20
N CYS A 87 -0.34 -5.32 3.85
CA CYS A 87 0.31 -6.32 4.70
C CYS A 87 0.77 -5.72 6.04
N ALA A 88 1.30 -4.50 6.03
CA ALA A 88 1.67 -3.78 7.25
C ALA A 88 0.45 -3.50 8.15
N VAL A 89 -0.68 -3.05 7.60
CA VAL A 89 -1.95 -2.89 8.35
C VAL A 89 -2.42 -4.22 8.94
N CYS A 90 -2.35 -5.30 8.16
CA CYS A 90 -2.75 -6.64 8.58
C CYS A 90 -1.88 -7.19 9.72
N LYS A 91 -0.59 -6.81 9.79
CA LYS A 91 0.36 -7.26 10.82
C LYS A 91 0.82 -6.12 11.72
N ARG A 92 0.03 -5.05 11.85
CA ARG A 92 0.42 -3.82 12.56
C ARG A 92 0.94 -4.10 13.98
N THR A 93 0.26 -4.96 14.74
CA THR A 93 0.65 -5.33 16.11
C THR A 93 1.99 -6.08 16.21
N LYS A 94 2.60 -6.49 15.08
CA LYS A 94 3.87 -7.22 15.01
C LYS A 94 5.04 -6.36 14.51
N LEU A 95 4.76 -5.16 14.01
CA LEU A 95 5.77 -4.23 13.53
C LEU A 95 6.23 -3.32 14.68
N THR A 96 7.45 -2.79 14.59
CA THR A 96 7.82 -1.63 15.42
C THR A 96 7.10 -0.37 14.90
N GLU A 97 7.18 0.72 15.67
CA GLU A 97 6.47 1.94 15.33
C GLU A 97 7.09 2.56 14.08
N GLU A 98 8.42 2.55 14.04
CA GLU A 98 9.23 3.04 12.93
C GLU A 98 8.96 2.22 11.66
N GLN A 99 8.86 0.89 11.77
CA GLN A 99 8.53 0.02 10.64
C GLN A 99 7.11 0.25 10.12
N TYR A 100 6.15 0.48 11.01
CA TYR A 100 4.78 0.76 10.60
C TYR A 100 4.70 2.12 9.90
N ARG A 101 5.25 3.16 10.51
CA ARG A 101 5.24 4.53 9.98
C ARG A 101 5.99 4.66 8.67
N VAL A 102 7.17 4.06 8.50
CA VAL A 102 7.92 4.17 7.24
C VAL A 102 7.14 3.61 6.04
N LEU A 103 6.25 2.63 6.26
CA LEU A 103 5.40 2.04 5.22
C LEU A 103 4.07 2.77 5.01
N LEU A 104 3.55 3.43 6.05
CA LEU A 104 2.19 3.99 6.07
C LEU A 104 2.15 5.52 5.97
N ASP A 105 3.22 6.22 6.35
CA ASP A 105 3.31 7.69 6.26
C ASP A 105 2.97 8.22 4.85
N PRO A 106 3.42 7.61 3.73
CA PRO A 106 3.03 8.06 2.39
C PRO A 106 1.52 8.01 2.16
N PHE A 107 0.86 6.99 2.71
CA PHE A 107 -0.59 6.81 2.60
C PHE A 107 -1.33 7.81 3.48
N ALA A 108 -0.87 8.01 4.71
CA ALA A 108 -1.42 9.02 5.61
C ALA A 108 -1.29 10.44 5.03
N ALA A 109 -0.14 10.76 4.43
CA ALA A 109 0.10 12.04 3.76
C ALA A 109 -0.81 12.23 2.53
N ALA A 110 -1.17 11.14 1.85
CA ALA A 110 -2.15 11.13 0.77
C ALA A 110 -3.62 11.15 1.24
N GLY A 111 -3.88 11.20 2.55
CA GLY A 111 -5.22 11.28 3.14
C GLY A 111 -5.92 9.94 3.36
N VAL A 112 -5.19 8.82 3.27
CA VAL A 112 -5.73 7.48 3.60
C VAL A 112 -5.81 7.30 5.10
N THR A 113 -6.91 6.74 5.60
CA THR A 113 -7.04 6.41 7.02
C THR A 113 -6.13 5.24 7.37
N VAL A 114 -5.14 5.49 8.23
CA VAL A 114 -4.22 4.47 8.73
C VAL A 114 -4.68 4.02 10.12
N PRO A 115 -5.00 2.72 10.33
CA PRO A 115 -5.34 2.22 11.66
C PRO A 115 -4.17 2.36 12.64
N GLU A 116 -4.47 2.62 13.91
CA GLU A 116 -3.48 2.57 14.99
C GLU A 116 -2.93 1.15 15.19
N ARG A 117 -1.67 1.07 15.64
CA ARG A 117 -0.89 -0.16 15.72
C ARG A 117 -1.29 -1.09 16.86
#